data_AF-A0A2H9UIK3-F1
#
_entry.id   AF-A0A2H9UIK3-F1
#
_cell.length_a   1.000
_cell.length_b   1.000
_cell.length_c   1.000
_cell.angle_alpha   90.00
_cell.angle_beta   90.00
_cell.angle_gamma   90.00
#
_symmetry.space_group_name_H-M   'P 1'
#
loop_
_entity.id
_entity.type
_entity.pdbx_description
1 polymer ?
#
loop_
_entity_poly.entity_id
_entity_poly.type
_entity_poly.pdbx_seq_one_letter_code
_entity_poly.pdbx_strand_id
1 'polypeptide(L)'
;GADKGYLRPELKRYYEYQGIDLQTPFRKNMIDFRPKETLKILMKARRKIETVIGQLTDRFHIQKVRAKDLWHLTHRITRKILSHTICVVLNKKLGHSPIQFENLILS
;
A
#
# COMPACT_ATOMS: atom_id res chain seq x y z
N GLY A 1 -11.76 -10.04 6.13
CA GLY A 1 -10.58 -9.23 5.78
C GLY A 1 -9.37 -9.97 6.26
N ALA A 2 -8.51 -10.40 5.33
CA ALA A 2 -7.40 -11.34 5.55
C ALA A 2 -6.54 -11.01 6.80
N ASP A 3 -6.37 -9.73 7.10
CA ASP A 3 -5.51 -9.23 8.18
C ASP A 3 -5.96 -9.57 9.60
N LYS A 4 -7.25 -9.83 9.83
CA LYS A 4 -7.74 -10.26 11.15
C LYS A 4 -7.24 -11.66 11.51
N GLY A 5 -6.70 -12.40 10.54
CA GLY A 5 -6.00 -13.67 10.75
C GLY A 5 -4.66 -13.52 11.47
N TYR A 6 -4.08 -12.31 11.47
CA TYR A 6 -2.80 -12.00 12.12
C TYR A 6 -2.91 -11.61 13.60
N LEU A 7 -4.13 -11.62 14.16
CA LEU A 7 -4.38 -11.42 15.60
C LEU A 7 -4.00 -12.64 16.47
N ARG A 8 -3.39 -13.68 15.89
CA ARG A 8 -2.99 -14.89 16.62
C ARG A 8 -1.85 -14.56 17.59
N PRO A 9 -1.94 -14.93 18.87
CA PRO A 9 -0.89 -14.67 19.85
C PRO A 9 0.48 -15.23 19.44
N GLU A 10 0.50 -16.40 18.82
CA GLU A 10 1.71 -17.04 18.28
C GLU A 10 2.43 -16.15 17.27
N LEU A 11 1.67 -15.54 16.36
CA LEU A 11 2.22 -14.70 15.32
C LEU A 11 2.72 -13.36 15.89
N LYS A 12 1.99 -12.80 16.86
CA LYS A 12 2.44 -11.60 17.58
C LYS A 12 3.79 -11.85 18.26
N ARG A 13 3.91 -12.96 18.99
CA ARG A 13 5.17 -13.37 19.64
C ARG A 13 6.30 -13.63 18.65
N TYR A 14 5.99 -14.27 17.52
CA TYR A 14 6.97 -14.51 16.46
C TYR A 14 7.58 -13.20 15.93
N TYR A 15 6.74 -12.21 15.63
CA TYR A 15 7.22 -10.91 15.16
C TYR A 15 7.87 -10.08 16.26
N GLU A 16 7.35 -10.13 17.49
CA GLU A 16 8.00 -9.49 18.65
C GLU A 16 9.42 -10.02 18.86
N TYR A 17 9.65 -11.33 18.72
CA TYR A 17 10.98 -11.94 18.79
C TYR A 17 11.94 -11.42 17.69
N GLN A 18 11.39 -11.06 16.53
CA GLN A 18 12.14 -10.45 15.42
C GLN A 18 12.28 -8.92 15.56
N GLY A 19 11.83 -8.33 16.67
CA GLY A 19 11.84 -6.88 16.90
C GLY A 19 10.81 -6.11 16.07
N ILE A 20 9.77 -6.79 15.56
CA ILE A 20 8.72 -6.21 14.74
C ILE A 20 7.47 -5.99 15.58
N ASP A 21 7.05 -4.73 15.71
CA ASP A 21 5.78 -4.37 16.33
C ASP A 21 4.61 -4.59 15.34
N LEU A 22 3.97 -5.76 15.44
CA LEU A 22 2.87 -6.14 14.57
C LEU A 22 1.57 -5.40 14.95
N GLN A 23 1.27 -4.35 14.19
CA GLN A 23 0.04 -3.58 14.35
C GLN A 23 -1.10 -4.12 13.47
N THR A 24 -2.07 -4.79 14.10
CA THR A 24 -3.29 -5.29 13.44
C THR A 24 -4.55 -4.61 13.97
N PRO A 25 -5.54 -4.31 13.10
CA PRO A 25 -6.83 -3.84 13.54
C PRO A 25 -7.60 -4.96 14.23
N PHE A 26 -8.11 -4.70 15.44
CA PHE A 26 -8.89 -5.66 16.19
C PHE A 26 -10.23 -5.99 15.53
N ARG A 27 -10.83 -7.13 15.92
CA ARG A 27 -12.19 -7.48 15.52
C ARG A 27 -13.19 -6.55 16.20
N LYS A 28 -14.38 -6.39 15.61
CA LYS A 28 -15.42 -5.49 16.15
C LYS A 28 -15.83 -5.83 17.60
N ASN A 29 -15.70 -7.08 18.00
CA ASN A 29 -16.04 -7.61 19.32
C ASN A 29 -14.86 -7.61 20.31
N MET A 30 -13.72 -7.03 19.96
CA MET A 30 -12.54 -6.94 20.83
C MET A 30 -12.34 -5.51 21.29
N ILE A 31 -11.96 -5.33 22.55
CA ILE A 31 -11.65 -4.02 23.12
C ILE A 31 -10.24 -3.60 22.65
N ASP A 32 -10.15 -2.45 22.01
CA ASP A 32 -8.89 -1.81 21.62
C ASP A 32 -8.62 -0.63 22.56
N PHE A 33 -7.62 -0.78 23.43
CA PHE A 33 -7.21 0.26 24.37
C PHE A 33 -6.29 1.32 23.73
N ARG A 34 -5.87 1.14 22.47
CA ARG A 34 -5.01 2.11 21.78
C ARG A 34 -5.79 3.42 21.53
N PRO A 35 -5.10 4.58 21.56
CA PRO A 35 -5.73 5.83 21.20
C PRO A 35 -6.33 5.79 19.79
N LYS A 36 -7.56 6.31 19.68
CA LYS A 36 -8.29 6.36 18.38
C LYS A 36 -7.50 7.12 17.31
N GLU A 37 -6.75 8.13 17.69
CA GLU A 37 -5.93 8.94 16.78
C GLU A 37 -4.79 8.13 16.16
N THR A 38 -4.05 7.39 16.99
CA THR A 38 -2.98 6.48 16.53
C THR A 38 -3.52 5.45 15.54
N LEU A 39 -4.67 4.85 15.86
CA LEU A 39 -5.33 3.89 14.96
C LEU A 39 -5.75 4.55 13.65
N LYS A 40 -6.25 5.79 13.69
CA LYS A 40 -6.64 6.55 12.49
C LYS A 40 -5.44 6.81 11.58
N ILE A 41 -4.28 7.16 12.13
CA ILE A 41 -3.03 7.35 11.37
C ILE A 41 -2.62 6.04 10.70
N LEU A 42 -2.57 4.95 11.47
CA LEU A 42 -2.23 3.62 10.96
C LEU A 42 -3.16 3.18 9.82
N MET A 43 -4.47 3.33 10.01
CA MET A 43 -5.46 2.99 8.99
C MET A 43 -5.36 3.88 7.75
N LYS A 44 -5.03 5.17 7.90
CA LYS A 44 -4.80 6.09 6.78
C LYS A 44 -3.57 5.69 5.98
N ALA A 45 -2.47 5.32 6.65
CA ALA A 45 -1.26 4.82 6.01
C ALA A 45 -1.54 3.52 5.25
N ARG A 46 -2.22 2.56 5.89
CA ARG A 46 -2.65 1.29 5.28
C ARG A 46 -3.46 1.51 4.01
N ARG A 47 -4.53 2.31 4.08
CA ARG A 47 -5.40 2.59 2.92
C ARG A 47 -4.62 3.22 1.77
N LYS A 48 -3.66 4.09 2.07
CA LYS A 48 -2.78 4.69 1.07
C LYS A 48 -1.91 3.62 0.39
N ILE A 49 -1.30 2.71 1.16
CA ILE A 49 -0.52 1.59 0.62
C ILE A 49 -1.39 0.69 -0.26
N GLU A 50 -2.57 0.28 0.22
CA GLU A 50 -3.52 -0.54 -0.55
C GLU A 50 -3.93 0.14 -1.86
N THR A 51 -4.18 1.45 -1.83
CA THR A 51 -4.52 2.23 -3.02
C THR A 51 -3.37 2.26 -4.02
N VAL A 52 -2.13 2.50 -3.57
CA VAL A 52 -0.95 2.51 -4.45
C VAL A 52 -0.70 1.11 -5.04
N ILE A 53 -0.84 0.05 -4.25
CA ILE A 53 -0.72 -1.34 -4.75
C ILE A 53 -1.80 -1.63 -5.80
N GLY A 54 -3.05 -1.22 -5.55
CA GLY A 54 -4.15 -1.34 -6.51
C GLY A 54 -3.83 -0.61 -7.81
N GLN A 55 -3.35 0.64 -7.75
CA GLN A 55 -2.94 1.40 -8.93
C GLN A 55 -1.82 0.71 -9.72
N LEU A 56 -0.78 0.25 -9.04
CA LEU A 56 0.33 -0.45 -9.69
C LEU A 56 -0.13 -1.75 -10.35
N THR A 57 -1.09 -2.44 -9.74
CA THR A 57 -1.66 -3.69 -10.24
C THR A 57 -2.61 -3.45 -11.42
N ASP A 58 -3.62 -2.61 -11.23
CA ASP A 58 -4.74 -2.44 -12.16
C ASP A 58 -4.40 -1.53 -13.34
N ARG A 59 -3.70 -0.41 -13.09
CA ARG A 59 -3.37 0.57 -14.13
C ARG A 59 -2.02 0.25 -14.76
N PHE A 60 -1.00 0.00 -13.94
CA PHE A 60 0.36 -0.22 -14.43
C PHE A 60 0.68 -1.68 -14.69
N HIS A 61 -0.20 -2.64 -14.37
CA HIS A 61 0.01 -4.06 -14.65
C HIS A 61 1.36 -4.58 -14.13
N ILE A 62 1.76 -4.17 -12.92
CA ILE A 62 3.10 -4.48 -12.37
C ILE A 62 3.31 -5.97 -12.15
N GLN A 63 2.24 -6.73 -11.91
CA GLN A 63 2.27 -8.19 -11.77
C GLN A 63 2.43 -8.94 -13.10
N LYS A 64 2.22 -8.26 -14.24
CA LYS A 64 2.28 -8.85 -15.59
C LYS A 64 3.46 -8.25 -16.36
N VAL A 65 4.67 -8.68 -16.02
CA VAL A 65 5.91 -8.26 -16.71
C VAL A 65 6.51 -9.44 -17.46
N ARG A 66 6.50 -9.38 -18.80
CA ARG A 66 7.22 -10.33 -19.65
C ARG A 66 8.65 -9.82 -19.87
N ALA A 67 9.62 -10.49 -19.27
CA ALA A 67 11.04 -10.21 -19.41
C ALA A 67 11.79 -11.53 -19.62
N LYS A 68 12.85 -11.48 -20.43
CA LYS A 68 13.69 -12.66 -20.73
C LYS A 68 14.80 -12.87 -19.70
N ASP A 69 15.16 -11.83 -18.97
CA ASP A 69 16.20 -11.83 -17.93
C ASP A 69 15.93 -10.74 -16.87
N LEU A 70 16.77 -10.71 -15.83
CA LEU A 70 16.68 -9.78 -14.71
C LEU A 70 16.88 -8.31 -15.11
N TRP A 71 17.73 -8.05 -16.10
CA TRP A 71 17.96 -6.68 -16.59
C TRP A 71 16.68 -6.10 -17.18
N HIS A 72 16.06 -6.84 -18.11
CA HIS A 72 14.81 -6.44 -18.73
C HIS A 72 13.67 -6.37 -17.71
N LEU A 73 13.63 -7.25 -16.72
CA LEU A 73 12.65 -7.21 -15.64
C LEU A 73 12.80 -5.92 -14.84
N THR A 74 14.02 -5.61 -14.39
CA THR A 74 14.33 -4.41 -13.60
C THR A 74 13.94 -3.16 -14.37
N HIS A 75 14.37 -3.02 -15.61
CA HIS A 75 14.00 -1.87 -16.45
C HIS A 75 12.50 -1.72 -16.66
N ARG A 76 11.76 -2.83 -16.85
CA ARG A 76 10.31 -2.79 -17.01
C ARG A 76 9.60 -2.39 -15.73
N ILE A 77 10.04 -2.89 -14.57
CA ILE A 77 9.52 -2.49 -13.26
C ILE A 77 9.82 -1.02 -12.99
N THR A 78 11.07 -0.59 -13.19
CA THR A 78 11.49 0.81 -13.01
C THR A 78 10.65 1.77 -13.85
N ARG A 79 10.38 1.44 -15.12
CA ARG A 79 9.50 2.27 -15.95
C ARG A 79 8.08 2.36 -15.41
N LYS A 80 7.49 1.27 -14.91
CA LYS A 80 6.15 1.29 -14.31
C LYS A 80 6.10 2.16 -13.05
N ILE A 81 7.10 2.05 -12.18
CA ILE A 81 7.24 2.87 -10.97
C ILE A 81 7.45 4.35 -11.33
N LEU A 82 8.29 4.62 -12.33
CA LEU A 82 8.54 5.97 -12.83
C LEU A 82 7.26 6.60 -13.38
N SER A 83 6.50 5.88 -14.21
CA SER A 83 5.21 6.36 -14.72
C SER A 83 4.22 6.67 -13.60
N HIS A 84 4.11 5.81 -12.59
CA HIS A 84 3.30 6.07 -11.38
C HIS A 84 3.75 7.36 -10.68
N THR A 85 5.06 7.52 -10.48
CA THR A 85 5.65 8.70 -9.82
C THR A 85 5.35 9.99 -10.61
N ILE A 86 5.42 9.94 -11.93
CA ILE A 86 5.07 11.09 -12.79
C ILE A 86 3.60 11.46 -12.59
N CYS A 87 2.67 10.50 -12.58
CA CYS A 87 1.25 10.77 -12.31
C CYS A 87 1.05 11.44 -10.94
N VAL A 88 1.76 10.98 -9.89
CA VAL A 88 1.72 11.59 -8.55
C VAL A 88 2.19 13.05 -8.59
N VAL A 89 3.30 13.32 -9.28
CA VAL A 89 3.86 14.68 -9.41
C VAL A 89 2.91 15.59 -10.18
N LEU A 90 2.34 15.12 -11.29
CA LEU A 90 1.37 15.87 -12.09
C LEU A 90 0.13 16.23 -11.27
N ASN A 91 -0.45 15.26 -10.57
CA ASN A 91 -1.59 15.53 -9.69
C ASN A 91 -1.27 16.58 -8.63
N LYS A 92 -0.11 16.48 -7.99
CA LYS A 92 0.31 17.47 -6.99
C LYS A 92 0.47 18.86 -7.60
N LYS A 93 0.98 18.97 -8.83
CA LYS A 93 1.11 20.25 -9.55
C LYS A 93 -0.26 20.86 -9.91
N LEU A 94 -1.25 20.03 -10.19
CA LEU A 94 -2.63 20.47 -10.49
C LEU A 94 -3.47 20.72 -9.23
N GLY A 95 -2.91 20.58 -8.03
CA GLY A 95 -3.64 20.74 -6.76
C GLY A 95 -4.55 19.57 -6.39
N HIS A 96 -4.51 18.47 -7.14
CA HIS A 96 -5.25 17.25 -6.85
C HIS A 96 -4.58 16.43 -5.73
N SER A 97 -5.35 15.51 -5.14
CA SER A 97 -4.75 14.50 -4.26
C SER A 97 -3.72 13.66 -5.04
N PRO A 98 -2.53 13.38 -4.48
CA PRO A 98 -1.45 12.74 -5.23
C PRO A 98 -1.81 11.38 -5.83
N ILE A 99 -2.73 10.65 -5.20
CA ILE A 99 -3.17 9.31 -5.61
C ILE A 99 -4.51 9.30 -6.37
N GLN A 100 -5.08 10.45 -6.73
CA GLN A 100 -6.34 10.49 -7.51
C GLN A 100 -6.06 10.57 -9.01
N PHE A 101 -5.62 9.46 -9.62
CA PHE A 101 -5.25 9.44 -11.05
C PHE A 101 -6.43 9.60 -12.01
N GLU A 102 -7.67 9.40 -11.57
CA GLU A 102 -8.87 9.61 -12.41
C GLU A 102 -8.98 11.05 -12.89
N ASN A 103 -8.55 12.00 -12.06
CA ASN A 103 -8.57 13.42 -12.37
C ASN A 103 -7.56 13.82 -13.46
N LEU A 104 -6.62 12.94 -13.84
CA LEU A 104 -5.67 13.17 -14.94
C LEU A 104 -6.21 12.70 -16.30
N ILE A 105 -7.27 11.87 -16.30
CA ILE A 105 -7.83 11.28 -17.53
C ILE A 105 -9.04 12.09 -18.01
N LEU A 106 -9.71 12.78 -17.08
CA LEU A 106 -10.89 13.60 -17.33
C LEU A 106 -10.57 15.10 -17.48
N SER A 107 -9.29 15.48 -17.45
CA SER A 107 -8.81 16.86 -17.61
C SER A 107 -8.58 17.24 -19.06
#